data_AF-A0A531KN57-F1
#
_entry.id   AF-A0A531KN57-F1
#
_cell.length_a   1.000
_cell.length_b   1.000
_cell.length_c   1.000
_cell.angle_alpha   90.00
_cell.angle_beta   90.00
_cell.angle_gamma   90.00
#
_symmetry.space_group_name_H-M   'P 1'
#
loop_
_entity.id
_entity.type
_entity.pdbx_description
1 polymer ?
#
loop_
_entity_poly.entity_id
_entity_poly.type
_entity_poly.pdbx_seq_one_letter_code
_entity_poly.pdbx_strand_id
1 'polypeptide(L)'
;MQNLRRSGVWFVASVLALAALSIGLSRFLETETPAVSRALDPLNVNALIGEITHDLNDTSNAPDLDALLAKAESALRFDLADARLYSLIGEIKYRQGAKDQAYEYFDQARKLSKTEIHALQRSIGRSIETGDLSGAVGEIDI
;
A
#
# COMPACT_ATOMS: atom_id res chain seq x y z
N MET A 1 -27.45 30.77 -25.40
CA MET A 1 -26.14 30.53 -24.73
C MET A 1 -26.25 30.15 -23.25
N GLN A 2 -27.18 30.73 -22.46
CA GLN A 2 -27.31 30.44 -21.02
C GLN A 2 -27.73 28.99 -20.70
N ASN A 3 -28.60 28.38 -21.51
CA ASN A 3 -29.04 26.98 -21.32
C ASN A 3 -27.93 25.94 -21.60
N LEU A 4 -27.04 26.20 -22.58
CA LEU A 4 -25.88 25.32 -22.83
C LEU A 4 -24.87 25.36 -21.67
N ARG A 5 -24.60 26.54 -21.11
CA ARG A 5 -23.73 26.67 -19.92
C ARG A 5 -24.31 25.93 -18.72
N ARG A 6 -25.63 26.01 -18.51
CA ARG A 6 -26.32 25.31 -17.43
C ARG A 6 -26.29 23.78 -17.61
N SER A 7 -26.48 23.29 -18.84
CA SER A 7 -26.38 21.86 -19.15
C SER A 7 -24.95 21.32 -18.96
N GLY A 8 -23.93 22.10 -19.35
CA GLY A 8 -22.53 21.74 -19.10
C GLY A 8 -22.19 21.63 -17.62
N VAL A 9 -22.70 22.55 -16.79
CA VAL A 9 -22.50 22.49 -15.32
C VAL A 9 -23.13 21.22 -14.73
N TRP A 10 -24.36 20.87 -15.12
CA TRP A 10 -25.00 19.66 -14.63
C TRP A 10 -24.27 18.39 -15.07
N PHE A 11 -23.77 18.34 -16.31
CA PHE A 11 -22.98 17.21 -16.77
C PHE A 11 -21.71 17.02 -15.94
N VAL A 12 -20.94 18.09 -15.71
CA VAL A 12 -19.73 18.03 -14.88
C VAL A 12 -20.08 17.60 -13.44
N ALA A 13 -21.14 18.16 -12.86
CA ALA A 13 -21.58 17.78 -11.51
C ALA A 13 -21.95 16.30 -11.43
N SER A 14 -22.65 15.75 -12.43
CA SER A 14 -23.00 14.33 -12.49
C SER A 14 -21.78 13.43 -12.63
N VAL A 15 -20.79 13.82 -13.45
CA VAL A 15 -19.53 13.06 -13.61
C VAL A 15 -18.75 13.04 -12.28
N LEU A 16 -18.65 14.17 -11.59
CA LEU A 16 -17.98 14.24 -10.29
C LEU A 16 -18.72 13.42 -9.22
N ALA A 17 -20.05 13.49 -9.20
CA ALA A 17 -20.86 12.68 -8.29
C ALA A 17 -20.67 11.18 -8.54
N LEU A 18 -20.65 10.76 -9.81
CA LEU A 18 -20.41 9.36 -10.18
C LEU A 18 -19.01 8.92 -9.74
N ALA A 19 -17.97 9.74 -9.97
CA ALA A 19 -16.61 9.44 -9.55
C ALA A 19 -16.52 9.27 -8.02
N ALA A 20 -17.13 10.17 -7.24
CA ALA A 20 -17.14 10.08 -5.79
C ALA A 20 -17.86 8.81 -5.29
N LEU A 21 -18.98 8.44 -5.93
CA LEU A 21 -19.70 7.20 -5.62
C LEU A 21 -18.88 5.96 -5.96
N SER A 22 -18.18 5.95 -7.11
CA SER A 22 -17.28 4.85 -7.49
C SER A 22 -16.15 4.65 -6.49
N ILE A 23 -15.51 5.74 -6.02
CA ILE A 23 -14.48 5.68 -4.98
C ILE A 23 -15.06 5.15 -3.66
N GLY A 24 -16.23 5.65 -3.25
CA GLY A 24 -16.90 5.20 -2.04
C GLY A 24 -17.25 3.71 -2.08
N LEU A 25 -17.80 3.24 -3.21
CA LEU A 25 -18.13 1.83 -3.41
C LEU A 25 -16.88 0.95 -3.51
N SER A 26 -15.81 1.45 -4.14
CA SER A 26 -14.53 0.74 -4.18
C SER A 26 -14.00 0.47 -2.77
N ARG A 27 -14.02 1.48 -1.88
CA ARG A 27 -13.61 1.32 -0.47
C ARG A 27 -14.48 0.32 0.27
N PHE A 28 -15.78 0.32 0.03
CA PHE A 28 -16.68 -0.65 0.66
C PHE A 28 -16.38 -2.10 0.25
N LEU A 29 -15.90 -2.31 -0.98
CA LEU A 29 -15.67 -3.64 -1.56
C LEU A 29 -14.22 -4.14 -1.39
N GLU A 30 -13.34 -3.37 -0.76
CA GLU A 30 -11.89 -3.63 -0.76
C GLU A 30 -11.50 -4.96 -0.09
N THR A 31 -12.26 -5.43 0.90
CA THR A 31 -11.99 -6.68 1.63
C THR A 31 -12.69 -7.89 1.00
N GLU A 32 -13.96 -7.75 0.61
CA GLU A 32 -14.79 -8.87 0.13
C GLU A 32 -14.50 -9.21 -1.34
N THR A 33 -14.31 -8.19 -2.17
CA THR A 33 -14.13 -8.35 -3.62
C THR A 33 -13.08 -7.38 -4.17
N PRO A 34 -11.79 -7.57 -3.81
CA PRO A 34 -10.71 -6.63 -4.16
C PRO A 34 -10.59 -6.39 -5.67
N ALA A 35 -10.80 -7.40 -6.50
CA ALA A 35 -10.81 -7.25 -7.96
C ALA A 35 -11.89 -6.26 -8.45
N VAL A 36 -13.09 -6.28 -7.86
CA VAL A 36 -14.17 -5.35 -8.19
C VAL A 36 -13.87 -3.97 -7.65
N SER A 37 -13.34 -3.89 -6.43
CA SER A 37 -12.87 -2.64 -5.83
C SER A 37 -11.87 -1.90 -6.74
N ARG A 38 -10.88 -2.62 -7.28
CA ARG A 38 -9.87 -2.07 -8.20
C ARG A 38 -10.42 -1.72 -9.58
N ALA A 39 -11.46 -2.41 -10.04
CA ALA A 39 -12.16 -2.05 -11.29
C ALA A 39 -12.95 -0.73 -11.15
N LEU A 40 -13.49 -0.45 -9.96
CA LEU A 40 -14.24 0.78 -9.66
C LEU A 40 -13.31 1.97 -9.38
N ASP A 41 -12.22 1.73 -8.67
CA ASP A 41 -11.17 2.72 -8.40
C ASP A 41 -9.78 2.06 -8.54
N PRO A 42 -9.13 2.23 -9.70
CA PRO A 42 -7.77 1.73 -9.94
C PRO A 42 -6.70 2.37 -9.05
N LEU A 43 -7.03 3.38 -8.25
CA LEU A 43 -6.13 3.99 -7.27
C LEU A 43 -6.47 3.59 -5.82
N ASN A 44 -7.41 2.66 -5.60
CA ASN A 44 -7.67 2.15 -4.25
C ASN A 44 -6.43 1.39 -3.73
N VAL A 45 -5.65 2.06 -2.88
CA VAL A 45 -4.41 1.56 -2.28
C VAL A 45 -4.68 0.44 -1.29
N ASN A 46 -5.79 0.47 -0.55
CA ASN A 46 -6.12 -0.58 0.42
C ASN A 46 -6.35 -1.92 -0.29
N ALA A 47 -7.18 -1.90 -1.35
CA ALA A 47 -7.45 -3.10 -2.14
C ALA A 47 -6.16 -3.64 -2.78
N LEU A 48 -5.28 -2.75 -3.26
CA LEU A 48 -3.99 -3.14 -3.82
C LEU A 48 -3.04 -3.76 -2.80
N ILE A 49 -2.91 -3.15 -1.61
CA ILE A 49 -2.10 -3.71 -0.52
C ILE A 49 -2.64 -5.08 -0.13
N GLY A 50 -3.96 -5.24 -0.05
CA GLY A 50 -4.60 -6.53 0.21
C GLY A 50 -4.28 -7.59 -0.85
N GLU A 51 -4.38 -7.22 -2.13
CA GLU A 51 -4.02 -8.09 -3.27
C GLU A 51 -2.56 -8.53 -3.20
N ILE A 52 -1.62 -7.58 -3.09
CA ILE A 52 -0.18 -7.92 -3.02
C ILE A 52 0.13 -8.74 -1.78
N THR A 53 -0.47 -8.42 -0.63
CA THR A 53 -0.29 -9.20 0.61
C THR A 53 -0.83 -10.61 0.46
N HIS A 54 -1.96 -10.80 -0.23
CA HIS A 54 -2.50 -12.11 -0.53
C HIS A 54 -1.55 -12.89 -1.43
N ASP A 55 -1.10 -12.31 -2.54
CA ASP A 55 -0.18 -12.95 -3.49
C ASP A 55 1.16 -13.32 -2.84
N LEU A 56 1.68 -12.46 -1.95
CA LEU A 56 2.90 -12.76 -1.18
C LEU A 56 2.73 -13.92 -0.20
N ASN A 57 1.51 -14.16 0.30
CA ASN A 57 1.24 -15.20 1.29
C ASN A 57 0.59 -16.45 0.69
N ASP A 58 0.30 -16.47 -0.61
CA ASP A 58 -0.15 -17.67 -1.30
C ASP A 58 0.99 -18.69 -1.32
N THR A 59 0.73 -19.86 -0.72
CA THR A 59 1.68 -20.97 -0.64
C THR A 59 1.53 -21.94 -1.82
N SER A 60 0.52 -21.74 -2.66
CA SER A 60 0.23 -22.60 -3.80
C SER A 60 1.20 -22.35 -4.96
N ASN A 61 1.69 -21.11 -5.11
CA ASN A 61 2.58 -20.71 -6.20
C ASN A 61 3.64 -19.72 -5.68
N ALA A 62 4.83 -19.71 -6.30
CA ALA A 62 5.80 -18.66 -6.03
C ALA A 62 5.31 -17.33 -6.62
N PRO A 63 5.25 -16.23 -5.83
CA PRO A 63 4.80 -14.95 -6.34
C PRO A 63 5.81 -14.34 -7.32
N ASP A 64 5.29 -13.69 -8.37
CA ASP A 64 6.09 -12.84 -9.25
C ASP A 64 6.46 -11.54 -8.52
N LEU A 65 7.57 -11.57 -7.79
CA LEU A 65 8.02 -10.46 -6.95
C LEU A 65 8.28 -9.17 -7.76
N ASP A 66 8.72 -9.28 -9.01
CA ASP A 66 8.98 -8.11 -9.85
C ASP A 66 7.67 -7.44 -10.30
N ALA A 67 6.66 -8.23 -10.66
CA ALA A 67 5.34 -7.71 -10.97
C ALA A 67 4.68 -7.05 -9.75
N LEU A 68 4.78 -7.67 -8.57
CA LEU A 68 4.26 -7.11 -7.32
C LEU A 68 4.97 -5.82 -6.92
N LEU A 69 6.29 -5.77 -7.08
CA LEU A 69 7.08 -4.57 -6.83
C LEU A 69 6.63 -3.41 -7.73
N ALA A 70 6.49 -3.67 -9.04
CA ALA A 70 6.05 -2.65 -9.98
C ALA A 70 4.66 -2.08 -9.65
N LYS A 71 3.73 -2.93 -9.19
CA LYS A 71 2.42 -2.50 -8.70
C LYS A 71 2.54 -1.58 -7.47
N ALA A 72 3.32 -1.98 -6.47
CA ALA A 72 3.51 -1.21 -5.24
C ALA A 72 4.19 0.14 -5.51
N GLU A 73 5.26 0.16 -6.32
CA GLU A 73 5.95 1.38 -6.72
C GLU A 73 5.05 2.32 -7.53
N SER A 74 4.21 1.78 -8.41
CA SER A 74 3.23 2.58 -9.14
C SER A 74 2.23 3.24 -8.20
N ALA A 75 1.73 2.53 -7.19
CA ALA A 75 0.81 3.10 -6.21
C ALA A 75 1.48 4.17 -5.34
N LEU A 76 2.75 3.95 -4.96
CA LEU A 76 3.51 4.90 -4.16
C LEU A 76 3.65 6.26 -4.85
N ARG A 77 3.73 6.30 -6.19
CA ARG A 77 3.76 7.56 -6.97
C ARG A 77 2.50 8.42 -6.77
N PHE A 78 1.37 7.81 -6.41
CA PHE A 78 0.11 8.50 -6.17
C PHE A 78 -0.15 8.75 -4.67
N ASP A 79 0.42 7.94 -3.78
CA ASP A 79 0.30 8.09 -2.32
C ASP A 79 1.67 7.99 -1.62
N LEU A 80 2.44 9.06 -1.74
CA LEU A 80 3.82 9.15 -1.20
C LEU A 80 3.89 9.10 0.34
N ALA A 81 2.76 9.28 1.03
CA ALA A 81 2.68 9.37 2.48
C ALA A 81 2.17 8.06 3.13
N ASP A 82 1.73 7.07 2.35
CA ASP A 82 1.30 5.79 2.89
C ASP A 82 2.50 4.95 3.34
N ALA A 83 2.74 4.92 4.65
CA ALA A 83 3.80 4.12 5.27
C ALA A 83 3.71 2.63 4.89
N ARG A 84 2.50 2.09 4.68
CA ARG A 84 2.29 0.67 4.37
C ARG A 84 2.85 0.30 3.00
N LEU A 85 2.82 1.23 2.03
CA LEU A 85 3.42 0.99 0.71
C LEU A 85 4.94 0.88 0.81
N TYR A 86 5.59 1.68 1.65
CA TYR A 86 7.03 1.53 1.91
C TYR A 86 7.32 0.18 2.57
N SER A 87 6.57 -0.23 3.59
CA SER A 87 6.73 -1.53 4.23
C SER A 87 6.51 -2.69 3.27
N LEU A 88 5.53 -2.58 2.38
CA LEU A 88 5.24 -3.60 1.38
C LEU A 88 6.36 -3.72 0.35
N ILE A 89 6.89 -2.60 -0.14
CA ILE A 89 8.07 -2.60 -1.03
C ILE A 89 9.28 -3.20 -0.31
N GLY A 90 9.50 -2.83 0.96
CA GLY A 90 10.54 -3.41 1.79
C GLY A 90 10.41 -4.93 1.91
N GLU A 91 9.19 -5.43 2.14
CA GLU A 91 8.92 -6.87 2.19
C GLU A 91 9.27 -7.59 0.89
N ILE A 92 8.85 -7.04 -0.25
CA ILE A 92 9.13 -7.61 -1.56
C ILE A 92 10.64 -7.64 -1.81
N LYS A 93 11.35 -6.52 -1.54
CA LYS A 93 12.81 -6.44 -1.66
C LYS A 93 13.53 -7.43 -0.73
N TYR A 94 13.02 -7.61 0.48
CA TYR A 94 13.57 -8.57 1.42
C TYR A 94 13.48 -10.00 0.86
N ARG A 95 12.33 -10.37 0.29
CA ARG A 95 12.11 -11.69 -0.33
C ARG A 95 12.91 -11.89 -1.62
N GLN A 96 13.21 -10.80 -2.34
CA GLN A 96 14.15 -10.80 -3.47
C GLN A 96 15.62 -10.97 -3.02
N GLY A 97 15.91 -10.95 -1.72
CA GLY A 97 17.27 -11.02 -1.18
C GLY A 97 18.00 -9.68 -1.13
N ALA A 98 17.37 -8.58 -1.56
CA ALA A 98 17.92 -7.23 -1.50
C ALA A 98 17.73 -6.61 -0.11
N LYS A 99 18.32 -7.24 0.93
CA LYS A 99 18.10 -6.89 2.34
C LYS A 99 18.43 -5.44 2.70
N ASP A 100 19.54 -4.90 2.20
CA ASP A 100 19.93 -3.52 2.52
C ASP A 100 18.90 -2.52 2.01
N GLN A 101 18.46 -2.67 0.76
CA GLN A 101 17.39 -1.86 0.18
C GLN A 101 16.07 -2.06 0.93
N ALA A 102 15.74 -3.29 1.31
CA ALA A 102 14.53 -3.58 2.07
C ALA A 102 14.47 -2.76 3.37
N TYR A 103 15.59 -2.68 4.10
CA TYR A 103 15.66 -1.91 5.33
C TYR A 103 15.59 -0.40 5.13
N GLU A 104 16.09 0.15 4.01
CA GLU A 104 15.85 1.56 3.68
C GLU A 104 14.35 1.87 3.56
N TYR A 105 13.59 0.96 2.95
CA TYR A 105 12.13 1.10 2.84
C TYR A 105 11.42 0.92 4.19
N PHE A 106 11.81 -0.06 5.01
CA PHE A 106 11.25 -0.19 6.36
C PHE A 106 11.54 1.05 7.21
N ASP A 107 12.76 1.59 7.15
CA ASP A 107 13.13 2.82 7.87
C ASP A 107 12.29 4.01 7.40
N GLN A 108 11.97 4.09 6.11
CA GLN A 108 11.09 5.12 5.57
C GLN A 108 9.64 4.96 6.02
N ALA A 109 9.11 3.73 6.06
CA ALA A 109 7.80 3.45 6.63
C ALA A 109 7.73 3.88 8.10
N ARG A 110 8.78 3.59 8.89
CA ARG A 110 8.91 3.98 10.30
C ARG A 110 8.96 5.51 10.50
N LYS A 111 9.60 6.24 9.59
CA LYS A 111 9.61 7.72 9.61
C LYS A 111 8.21 8.31 9.40
N LEU A 112 7.43 7.71 8.51
CA LEU A 112 6.05 8.14 8.23
C LEU A 112 5.08 7.70 9.32
N SER A 113 5.25 6.50 9.85
CA SER A 113 4.43 5.94 10.92
C SER A 113 5.25 5.07 11.86
N LYS A 114 5.42 5.57 13.09
CA LYS A 114 6.07 4.83 14.20
C LYS A 114 5.27 3.61 14.68
N THR A 115 4.10 3.35 14.12
CA THR A 115 3.28 2.19 14.47
C THR A 115 2.92 1.37 13.25
N GLU A 116 3.58 1.59 12.10
CA GLU A 116 3.49 0.64 11.00
C GLU A 116 4.09 -0.69 11.47
N ILE A 117 3.21 -1.68 11.62
CA ILE A 117 3.46 -2.89 12.39
C ILE A 117 4.50 -3.75 11.66
N HIS A 118 4.43 -3.84 10.33
CA HIS A 118 5.29 -4.72 9.57
C HIS A 118 6.76 -4.23 9.57
N ALA A 119 6.97 -2.94 9.33
CA ALA A 119 8.28 -2.31 9.43
C ALA A 119 8.82 -2.32 10.85
N LEU A 120 7.97 -2.18 11.87
CA LEU A 120 8.37 -2.35 13.27
C LEU A 120 8.89 -3.77 13.52
N GLN A 121 8.13 -4.79 13.14
CA GLN A 121 8.55 -6.19 13.29
C GLN A 121 9.87 -6.48 12.57
N ARG A 122 10.05 -5.90 11.38
CA ARG A 122 11.28 -6.03 10.59
C ARG A 122 12.47 -5.33 11.23
N SER A 123 12.27 -4.17 11.85
CA SER A 123 13.31 -3.44 12.58
C SER A 123 13.75 -4.20 13.85
N ILE A 124 12.79 -4.68 14.65
CA ILE A 124 13.06 -5.55 15.81
C ILE A 124 13.84 -6.79 15.38
N GLY A 125 13.39 -7.45 14.31
CA GLY A 125 14.05 -8.63 13.75
C GLY A 125 15.49 -8.34 13.33
N ARG A 126 15.74 -7.21 12.66
CA ARG A 126 17.10 -6.76 12.29
C ARG A 126 17.98 -6.59 13.50
N SER A 127 17.49 -5.89 14.53
CA SER A 127 18.23 -5.63 15.76
C SER A 127 18.61 -6.93 16.47
N ILE A 128 17.70 -7.92 16.49
CA ILE A 128 18.00 -9.27 17.00
C ILE A 128 19.07 -9.97 16.14
N GLU A 129 18.93 -9.96 14.81
CA GLU A 129 19.87 -10.58 13.88
C GLU A 129 21.30 -10.00 14.00
N THR A 130 21.42 -8.69 14.29
CA THR A 130 22.70 -8.00 14.47
C THR A 130 23.22 -8.02 15.91
N GLY A 131 22.49 -8.62 16.85
CA GLY A 131 22.87 -8.69 18.26
C GLY A 131 22.61 -7.41 19.07
N ASP A 132 21.91 -6.42 18.51
CA ASP A 132 21.44 -5.22 19.22
C ASP A 132 20.15 -5.49 19.99
N LEU A 133 20.26 -6.32 21.04
CA LEU A 133 19.10 -6.68 21.87
C LEU A 133 18.54 -5.47 22.64
N SER A 134 19.37 -4.48 22.97
CA SER A 134 18.90 -3.26 23.63
C SER A 134 18.04 -2.41 22.70
N GLY A 135 18.44 -2.29 21.42
CA GLY A 135 17.64 -1.64 20.38
C GLY A 135 16.32 -2.37 20.16
N ALA A 136 16.33 -3.69 20.07
CA ALA A 136 15.12 -4.50 19.92
C ALA A 136 14.11 -4.29 21.06
N VAL A 137 14.57 -4.23 22.32
CA VAL A 137 13.70 -3.95 23.48
C VAL A 137 13.19 -2.50 23.45
N GLY A 138 14.04 -1.54 23.10
CA GLY A 138 13.65 -0.13 23.01
C GLY A 138 12.56 0.14 21.96
N GLU A 139 12.46 -0.70 20.93
CA GLU A 139 11.39 -0.61 19.92
C GLU A 139 10.02 -1.14 20.42
N ILE A 140 10.02 -2.00 21.44
CA ILE A 140 8.80 -2.59 22.02
C ILE A 140 8.21 -1.69 23.11
N ASP A 141 9.05 -0.97 23.85
CA ASP A 141 8.69 -0.14 25.00
C ASP A 141 8.17 1.27 24.62
N ILE A 142 7.52 1.40 23.45
CA ILE A 142 7.02 2.66 22.87
C ILE A 142 5.52 2.84 23.12
#